data_AF-A0A938R6P8-F1
#
_entry.id   AF-A0A938R6P8-F1
#
_cell.length_a   1.000
_cell.length_b   1.000
_cell.length_c   1.000
_cell.angle_alpha   90.00
_cell.angle_beta   90.00
_cell.angle_gamma   90.00
#
_symmetry.space_group_name_H-M   'P 1'
#
loop_
_entity.id
_entity.type
_entity.pdbx_description
1 polymer ?
#
loop_
_entity_poly.entity_id
_entity_poly.type
_entity_poly.pdbx_seq_one_letter_code
_entity_poly.pdbx_strand_id
1 'polypeptide(L)' 'RNPNWFNVPSSVRYDYFYSEKELKEFVPDIQDISKKAAKTFVFFNNCHAGSAAKNAAQMARLLTN' A
#
# COMPACT_ATOMS: atom_id res chain seq x y z
N ARG A 1 -3.40 -5.44 7.82
CA ARG A 1 -2.12 -4.83 8.32
C ARG A 1 -1.47 -5.77 9.33
N ASN A 2 -0.16 -5.69 9.60
CA ASN A 2 0.52 -6.59 10.55
C ASN A 2 -0.13 -6.49 11.95
N PRO A 3 -0.81 -7.55 12.43
CA PRO A 3 -1.54 -7.50 13.70
C PRO A 3 -0.61 -7.46 14.91
N ASN A 4 0.66 -7.84 14.74
CA ASN A 4 1.64 -7.93 15.82
C ASN A 4 2.55 -6.70 15.90
N TRP A 5 2.18 -5.57 15.26
CA TRP A 5 3.01 -4.37 15.13
C TRP A 5 3.75 -3.92 16.41
N PHE A 6 3.08 -4.00 17.56
CA PHE A 6 3.64 -3.58 18.86
C PHE A 6 4.38 -4.70 19.61
N ASN A 7 4.23 -5.95 19.18
CA ASN A 7 4.71 -7.15 19.88
C ASN A 7 5.79 -7.90 19.10
N VAL A 8 6.37 -7.27 18.07
CA VAL A 8 7.44 -7.85 17.25
C VAL A 8 8.65 -6.93 17.17
N PRO A 9 9.86 -7.47 16.90
CA PRO A 9 11.02 -6.67 16.59
C PRO A 9 10.74 -5.67 15.47
N SER A 10 11.38 -4.49 15.56
CA SER A 10 11.21 -3.42 14.56
C SER A 10 11.49 -3.88 13.13
N SER A 11 12.40 -4.85 12.94
CA SER A 11 12.79 -5.40 11.63
C SER A 11 11.66 -6.11 10.87
N VAL A 12 10.63 -6.61 11.57
CA VAL A 12 9.50 -7.35 10.97
C VAL A 12 8.17 -6.60 11.08
N ARG A 13 8.16 -5.39 11.64
CA ARG A 13 6.93 -4.55 11.71
C ARG A 13 6.29 -4.35 10.33
N TYR A 14 7.14 -4.15 9.34
CA TYR A 14 6.76 -3.92 7.94
C TYR A 14 6.61 -5.21 7.13
N ASP A 15 6.70 -6.38 7.77
CA ASP A 15 6.39 -7.66 7.14
C ASP A 15 4.88 -7.83 6.97
N TYR A 16 4.38 -7.27 5.88
CA TYR A 16 2.99 -7.36 5.49
C TYR A 16 2.88 -7.30 3.98
N PHE A 17 2.16 -8.24 3.39
CA PHE A 17 1.83 -8.22 1.97
C PHE A 17 0.34 -7.93 1.81
N TYR A 18 -0.01 -6.76 1.27
CA TYR A 18 -1.41 -6.42 1.04
C TYR A 18 -2.01 -7.34 -0.02
N SER A 19 -3.19 -7.87 0.27
CA SER A 19 -3.99 -8.58 -0.71
C SER A 19 -4.58 -7.63 -1.75
N GLU A 20 -4.94 -8.13 -2.93
CA GLU A 20 -5.60 -7.30 -3.95
C GLU A 20 -6.91 -6.69 -3.45
N LYS A 21 -7.67 -7.42 -2.62
CA LYS A 21 -8.89 -6.92 -1.99
C LYS A 21 -8.60 -5.68 -1.14
N GLU A 22 -7.62 -5.75 -0.26
CA GLU A 22 -7.21 -4.60 0.56
C GLU A 22 -6.68 -3.44 -0.29
N LEU A 23 -5.95 -3.73 -1.39
CA LEU A 23 -5.51 -2.67 -2.30
C LEU A 23 -6.69 -1.95 -2.95
N LYS A 24 -7.74 -2.69 -3.38
CA LYS A 24 -8.95 -2.09 -3.95
C LYS A 24 -9.69 -1.19 -2.97
N GLU A 25 -9.61 -1.45 -1.67
CA GLU A 25 -10.22 -0.59 -0.64
C GLU A 25 -9.61 0.82 -0.62
N PHE A 26 -8.34 1.00 -1.04
CA PHE A 26 -7.71 2.32 -1.13
C PHE A 26 -7.99 3.07 -2.44
N VAL A 27 -8.46 2.39 -3.49
CA VAL A 27 -8.63 2.99 -4.83
C VAL A 27 -9.59 4.19 -4.80
N PRO A 28 -10.78 4.12 -4.18
CA PRO A 28 -11.70 5.26 -4.13
C PRO A 28 -11.09 6.50 -3.48
N ASP A 29 -10.38 6.32 -2.36
CA ASP A 29 -9.75 7.41 -1.62
C ASP A 29 -8.63 8.07 -2.44
N ILE A 30 -7.77 7.26 -3.08
CA ILE A 30 -6.69 7.76 -3.95
C ILE A 30 -7.28 8.58 -5.11
N GLN A 31 -8.37 8.10 -5.72
CA GLN A 31 -9.06 8.80 -6.81
C GLN A 31 -9.70 10.11 -6.34
N ASP A 32 -10.34 10.12 -5.17
CA ASP A 32 -10.95 11.33 -4.60
C ASP A 32 -9.89 12.41 -4.30
N ILE A 33 -8.78 12.03 -3.67
CA ILE A 33 -7.65 12.93 -3.40
C ILE A 33 -7.07 13.47 -4.71
N SER A 34 -6.91 12.60 -5.71
CA SER A 34 -6.35 12.98 -7.02
C SER A 34 -7.22 13.94 -7.82
N LYS A 35 -8.54 13.95 -7.59
CA LYS A 35 -9.44 14.97 -8.17
C LYS A 35 -9.26 16.36 -7.54
N LYS A 36 -8.71 16.43 -6.33
CA LYS A 36 -8.59 17.66 -5.53
C LYS A 36 -7.16 18.21 -5.46
N ALA A 37 -6.18 17.45 -5.94
CA ALA A 37 -4.76 17.81 -5.93
C ALA A 37 -4.20 17.92 -7.35
N ALA A 38 -3.25 18.83 -7.56
CA ALA A 38 -2.56 18.94 -8.85
C ALA A 38 -1.72 17.69 -9.17
N LYS A 39 -1.16 17.04 -8.14
CA LYS A 39 -0.42 15.78 -8.22
C LYS A 39 -0.62 14.99 -6.93
N THR A 40 -0.75 13.67 -7.06
CA THR A 40 -0.85 12.73 -5.95
C THR A 40 0.30 11.73 -6.02
N PHE A 41 0.97 11.50 -4.89
CA PHE A 41 2.01 10.49 -4.76
C PHE A 41 1.59 9.46 -3.71
N VAL A 42 1.73 8.17 -4.02
CA VAL A 42 1.40 7.06 -3.12
C VAL A 42 2.65 6.23 -2.90
N PHE A 43 3.05 6.05 -1.65
CA PHE A 43 4.23 5.27 -1.26
C PHE A 43 3.85 4.05 -0.43
N PHE A 44 4.49 2.93 -0.72
CA PHE A 44 4.37 1.69 0.05
C PHE A 44 5.60 1.55 0.95
N ASN A 45 5.38 1.39 2.26
CA ASN A 45 6.47 1.28 3.24
C ASN A 45 6.61 -0.13 3.83
N ASN A 46 5.83 -1.10 3.36
CA ASN A 46 5.92 -2.51 3.73
C ASN A 46 7.09 -3.20 2.99
N CYS A 47 8.32 -2.68 3.12
CA CYS A 47 9.46 -3.07 2.27
C CYS A 47 10.04 -4.46 2.55
N HIS A 48 9.59 -5.14 3.60
CA HIS A 48 10.07 -6.47 3.95
C HIS A 48 9.86 -7.46 2.79
N ALA A 49 10.89 -8.23 2.46
CA ALA A 49 10.90 -9.21 1.37
C ALA A 49 10.40 -8.67 0.00
N GLY A 50 10.57 -7.36 -0.26
CA GLY A 50 10.15 -6.72 -1.51
C GLY A 50 8.64 -6.50 -1.65
N SER A 51 7.87 -6.65 -0.57
CA SER A 51 6.41 -6.51 -0.59
C SER A 51 5.94 -5.13 -1.07
N ALA A 52 6.62 -4.06 -0.63
CA ALA A 52 6.32 -2.70 -1.06
C ALA A 52 6.38 -2.53 -2.59
N ALA A 53 7.44 -3.01 -3.26
CA ALA A 53 7.58 -2.88 -4.70
C ALA A 53 6.47 -3.64 -5.45
N LYS A 54 6.13 -4.84 -4.99
CA LYS A 54 5.05 -5.66 -5.55
C LYS A 54 3.68 -5.01 -5.39
N ASN A 55 3.36 -4.53 -4.18
CA ASN A 55 2.09 -3.85 -3.92
C ASN A 55 1.99 -2.51 -4.63
N ALA A 56 3.08 -1.74 -4.76
CA ALA A 56 3.12 -0.53 -5.57
C ALA A 56 2.81 -0.80 -7.05
N ALA A 57 3.42 -1.85 -7.62
CA ALA A 57 3.12 -2.26 -9.00
C ALA A 57 1.67 -2.75 -9.18
N GLN A 58 1.10 -3.45 -8.19
CA GLN A 58 -0.31 -3.85 -8.20
C GLN A 58 -1.24 -2.64 -8.13
N MET A 59 -0.97 -1.70 -7.23
CA MET A 59 -1.75 -0.46 -7.09
C MET A 59 -1.70 0.37 -8.38
N ALA A 60 -0.54 0.50 -9.00
CA ALA A 60 -0.41 1.20 -10.29
C ALA A 60 -1.34 0.59 -11.35
N ARG A 61 -1.43 -0.76 -11.43
CA ARG A 61 -2.37 -1.43 -12.35
C ARG A 61 -3.83 -1.19 -11.99
N LEU A 62 -4.18 -1.17 -10.71
CA LEU A 62 -5.55 -0.91 -10.25
C LEU A 62 -6.00 0.53 -10.53
N LEU A 63 -5.07 1.49 -10.61
CA LEU A 63 -5.35 2.90 -10.88
C LEU A 63 -5.38 3.25 -12.38
N THR A 64 -4.83 2.38 -13.23
CA THR A 64 -4.82 2.57 -14.70
C THR A 64 -5.97 1.89 -15.43
N ASN A 65 -6.73 1.04 -14.74
CA ASN A 65 -7.95 0.40 -15.26
C ASN A 65 -9.17 1.27 -14.96
#